data_AF-A0A7C3CGN7-F1
#
_entry.id   AF-A0A7C3CGN7-F1
#
_cell.length_a   1.000
_cell.length_b   1.000
_cell.length_c   1.000
_cell.angle_alpha   90.00
_cell.angle_beta   90.00
_cell.angle_gamma   90.00
#
_symmetry.space_group_name_H-M   'P 1'
#
loop_
_entity.id
_entity.type
_entity.pdbx_description
1 polymer ?
#
loop_
_entity_poly.entity_id
_entity_poly.type
_entity_poly.pdbx_seq_one_letter_code
_entity_poly.pdbx_strand_id
1 'polypeptide(L)'
;MLRHFENALRRFPFSRMRPQAVLAVRAVDLAEAPLLEREYAGEIDVGAIIEACRWHNKPDHAFELATFWELWTLADGEWKLRPAPIAIWCYGPLFPSEYGEQLRFEFGLETLFLPGEDYDGPLAPIRHNIRSLLHLVDDLDGALPAEKRLLWSESGGNFAERLREAFARIEAKQGSG
;
A
#
# COMPACT_ATOMS: atom_id res chain seq x y z
N MET A 1 -3.54 -16.59 -7.56
CA MET A 1 -3.96 -15.59 -6.55
C MET A 1 -3.12 -15.69 -5.28
N LEU A 2 -3.36 -16.64 -4.35
CA LEU A 2 -2.70 -16.66 -3.03
C LEU A 2 -1.17 -16.60 -3.05
N ARG A 3 -0.50 -17.27 -3.99
CA ARG A 3 0.96 -17.18 -4.13
C ARG A 3 1.44 -15.73 -4.39
N HIS A 4 0.69 -14.98 -5.20
CA HIS A 4 1.02 -13.58 -5.48
C HIS A 4 0.77 -12.71 -4.24
N PHE A 5 -0.32 -12.97 -3.51
CA PHE A 5 -0.59 -12.28 -2.24
C PHE A 5 0.50 -12.57 -1.21
N GLU A 6 0.88 -13.82 -1.03
CA GLU A 6 1.98 -14.21 -0.14
C GLU A 6 3.29 -13.50 -0.51
N ASN A 7 3.66 -13.53 -1.80
CA ASN A 7 4.87 -12.87 -2.27
C ASN A 7 4.86 -11.35 -2.02
N ALA A 8 3.70 -10.72 -2.20
CA ALA A 8 3.47 -9.31 -1.88
C ALA A 8 3.64 -9.04 -0.38
N LEU A 9 2.92 -9.77 0.47
CA LEU A 9 2.96 -9.59 1.92
C LEU A 9 4.36 -9.81 2.49
N ARG A 10 5.11 -10.81 2.01
CA ARG A 10 6.49 -11.07 2.47
C ARG A 10 7.48 -9.93 2.19
N ARG A 11 7.16 -9.03 1.25
CA ARG A 11 7.96 -7.85 0.91
C ARG A 11 7.44 -6.56 1.51
N PHE A 12 6.21 -6.60 2.01
CA PHE A 12 5.59 -5.42 2.56
C PHE A 12 6.30 -5.02 3.87
N PRO A 13 6.70 -3.75 4.03
CA PRO A 13 7.37 -3.24 5.22
C PRO A 13 6.37 -3.01 6.36
N PHE A 14 5.88 -4.10 6.94
CA PHE A 14 4.94 -4.04 8.08
C PHE A 14 5.50 -3.18 9.22
N SER A 15 4.59 -2.41 9.83
CA SER A 15 4.95 -1.50 10.91
C SER A 15 5.57 -2.24 12.09
N ARG A 16 6.77 -1.81 12.49
CA ARG A 16 7.44 -2.26 13.72
C ARG A 16 6.91 -1.54 14.96
N MET A 17 6.44 -0.29 14.79
CA MET A 17 5.84 0.52 15.85
C MET A 17 4.41 0.08 16.19
N ARG A 18 3.69 -0.46 15.20
CA ARG A 18 2.34 -1.01 15.35
C ARG A 18 2.19 -2.29 14.52
N PRO A 19 2.75 -3.41 14.99
CA PRO A 19 2.69 -4.70 14.29
C PRO A 19 1.31 -5.31 14.53
N GLN A 20 0.34 -4.81 13.75
CA GLN A 20 -1.05 -5.22 13.79
C GLN A 20 -1.58 -5.34 12.37
N ALA A 21 -2.44 -6.33 12.16
CA ALA A 21 -3.17 -6.47 10.91
C ALA A 21 -4.57 -7.05 11.16
N VAL A 22 -5.51 -6.74 10.29
CA VAL A 22 -6.83 -7.35 10.25
C VAL A 22 -7.01 -7.94 8.86
N LEU A 23 -7.23 -9.25 8.79
CA LEU A 23 -7.60 -9.95 7.57
C LEU A 23 -9.12 -10.00 7.49
N ALA A 24 -9.69 -9.47 6.40
CA ALA A 24 -11.08 -9.71 6.03
C ALA A 24 -11.15 -10.54 4.74
N VAL A 25 -12.09 -11.47 4.70
CA VAL A 25 -12.42 -12.26 3.50
C VAL A 25 -13.80 -11.86 3.03
N ARG A 26 -13.93 -11.46 1.77
CA ARG A 26 -15.21 -11.06 1.15
C ARG A 26 -15.53 -11.99 -0.01
N ALA A 27 -16.81 -12.24 -0.24
CA ALA A 27 -17.30 -13.05 -1.36
C ALA A 27 -18.25 -12.21 -2.21
N VAL A 28 -18.19 -12.40 -3.53
CA VAL A 28 -19.07 -11.80 -4.54
C VAL A 28 -18.99 -10.27 -4.65
N ASP A 29 -19.16 -9.53 -3.56
CA ASP A 29 -19.22 -8.06 -3.53
C ASP A 29 -18.60 -7.49 -2.24
N LEU A 30 -18.10 -6.25 -2.30
CA LEU A 30 -17.51 -5.56 -1.14
C LEU A 30 -18.55 -5.07 -0.12
N ALA A 31 -19.80 -4.84 -0.56
CA ALA A 31 -20.90 -4.39 0.28
C ALA A 31 -21.44 -5.48 1.23
N GLU A 32 -21.09 -6.74 0.99
CA GLU A 32 -21.46 -7.85 1.87
C GLU A 32 -20.59 -7.92 3.12
N ALA A 33 -21.14 -8.52 4.18
CA ALA A 33 -20.39 -8.79 5.40
C ALA A 33 -19.24 -9.76 5.12
N PRO A 34 -18.06 -9.57 5.74
CA PRO A 34 -16.95 -10.47 5.52
C PRO A 34 -17.28 -11.88 6.04
N LEU A 35 -16.89 -12.90 5.26
CA LEU A 35 -16.99 -14.31 5.64
C LEU A 35 -16.08 -14.66 6.83
N LEU A 36 -14.99 -13.90 6.98
CA LEU A 36 -14.02 -14.01 8.04
C LEU A 36 -13.48 -12.61 8.30
N GLU A 37 -13.37 -12.27 9.58
CA GLU A 37 -12.55 -11.17 10.05
C GLU A 37 -11.63 -11.72 11.15
N ARG A 38 -10.32 -11.48 11.02
CA ARG A 38 -9.32 -11.99 11.96
C ARG A 38 -8.26 -10.95 12.23
N GLU A 39 -8.09 -10.63 13.50
CA GLU A 39 -7.02 -9.77 13.97
C GLU A 39 -5.72 -10.55 14.21
N TYR A 40 -4.61 -9.90 13.90
CA TYR A 40 -3.25 -10.33 14.19
C TYR A 40 -2.58 -9.21 14.98
N ALA A 41 -2.07 -9.55 16.16
CA ALA A 41 -1.37 -8.62 17.03
C ALA A 41 0.01 -9.19 17.39
N GLY A 42 1.02 -8.31 17.38
CA GLY A 42 2.42 -8.73 17.52
C GLY A 42 3.06 -8.94 16.15
N GLU A 43 4.26 -9.52 16.13
CA GLU A 43 5.01 -9.73 14.89
C GLU A 43 4.15 -10.41 13.80
N ILE A 44 4.09 -9.78 12.63
CA ILE A 44 3.18 -10.21 11.56
C ILE A 44 3.71 -11.50 10.92
N ASP A 45 3.04 -12.61 11.21
CA ASP A 45 3.27 -13.89 10.56
C ASP A 45 2.45 -14.00 9.26
N VAL A 46 3.11 -13.73 8.14
CA VAL A 46 2.53 -13.87 6.80
C VAL A 46 2.06 -15.31 6.52
N GLY A 47 2.75 -16.32 7.06
CA GLY A 47 2.35 -17.72 6.89
C GLY A 47 0.99 -18.01 7.52
N ALA A 48 0.76 -17.50 8.73
CA ALA A 48 -0.52 -17.61 9.43
C ALA A 48 -1.66 -16.89 8.68
N ILE A 49 -1.39 -15.71 8.12
CA ILE A 49 -2.35 -14.95 7.29
C ILE A 49 -2.74 -15.77 6.05
N ILE A 50 -1.75 -16.28 5.31
CA ILE A 50 -1.99 -17.05 4.09
C ILE A 50 -2.71 -18.36 4.37
N GLU A 51 -2.44 -19.01 5.50
CA GLU A 51 -3.15 -20.21 5.90
C GLU A 51 -4.62 -19.93 6.23
N ALA A 52 -4.94 -18.78 6.84
CA ALA A 52 -6.32 -18.35 7.03
C ALA A 52 -7.03 -18.13 5.68
N CYS A 53 -6.35 -17.50 4.71
CA CYS A 53 -6.89 -17.29 3.37
C CYS A 53 -7.13 -18.60 2.59
N ARG A 54 -6.34 -19.66 2.85
CA ARG A 54 -6.41 -20.94 2.13
C ARG A 54 -7.80 -21.58 2.19
N TRP A 55 -8.46 -21.48 3.34
CA TRP A 55 -9.82 -22.00 3.56
C TRP A 55 -10.88 -21.31 2.69
N HIS A 56 -10.57 -20.11 2.20
CA HIS A 56 -11.48 -19.27 1.42
C HIS A 56 -10.95 -18.98 0.01
N ASN A 57 -10.02 -19.78 -0.52
CA ASN A 57 -9.42 -19.54 -1.84
C ASN A 57 -10.37 -19.92 -3.00
N LYS A 58 -11.38 -19.08 -3.24
CA LYS A 58 -12.35 -19.24 -4.33
C LYS A 58 -12.17 -18.13 -5.39
N PRO A 59 -12.56 -18.37 -6.66
CA PRO A 59 -12.38 -17.39 -7.73
C PRO A 59 -13.13 -16.07 -7.53
N ASP A 60 -14.23 -16.10 -6.79
CA ASP A 60 -15.19 -15.03 -6.50
C ASP A 60 -15.01 -14.47 -5.09
N HIS A 61 -13.83 -14.65 -4.48
CA HIS A 61 -13.48 -14.09 -3.18
C HIS A 61 -12.38 -13.04 -3.29
N ALA A 62 -12.34 -12.13 -2.33
CA ALA A 62 -11.26 -11.17 -2.14
C ALA A 62 -10.72 -11.23 -0.71
N PHE A 63 -9.44 -10.91 -0.58
CA PHE A 63 -8.73 -10.78 0.70
C PHE A 63 -8.32 -9.34 0.91
N GLU A 64 -8.70 -8.77 2.04
CA GLU A 64 -8.27 -7.46 2.50
C GLU A 64 -7.36 -7.64 3.71
N LEU A 65 -6.15 -7.10 3.67
CA LEU A 65 -5.29 -6.98 4.83
C LEU A 65 -5.14 -5.50 5.18
N ALA A 66 -5.86 -5.05 6.21
CA ALA A 66 -5.65 -3.74 6.81
C ALA A 66 -4.49 -3.83 7.79
N THR A 67 -3.45 -3.02 7.60
CA THR A 67 -2.22 -3.04 8.42
C THR A 67 -1.60 -1.65 8.50
N PHE A 68 -0.35 -1.55 8.95
CA PHE A 68 0.37 -0.29 9.10
C PHE A 68 1.75 -0.35 8.45
N TRP A 69 2.23 0.82 8.02
CA TRP A 69 3.60 1.05 7.56
C TRP A 69 4.16 2.32 8.21
N GLU A 70 5.42 2.33 8.64
CA GLU A 70 6.08 3.58 9.04
C GLU A 70 6.27 4.52 7.84
N LEU A 71 5.49 5.60 7.84
CA LEU A 71 5.64 6.72 6.92
C LEU A 71 5.82 8.01 7.71
N TRP A 72 6.53 8.97 7.12
CA TRP A 72 6.51 10.33 7.62
C TRP A 72 5.14 10.92 7.36
N THR A 73 4.57 11.53 8.39
CA THR A 73 3.27 12.20 8.28
C THR A 73 3.32 13.56 8.96
N LEU A 74 2.57 14.52 8.43
CA LEU A 74 2.41 15.82 9.04
C LEU A 74 1.29 15.73 10.11
N ALA A 75 1.65 15.97 11.37
CA ALA A 75 0.71 16.01 12.49
C ALA A 75 1.05 17.23 13.36
N ASP A 76 0.05 18.07 13.64
CA ASP A 76 0.23 19.29 14.43
C ASP A 76 1.32 20.23 13.89
N GLY A 77 1.48 20.29 12.57
CA GLY A 77 2.49 21.11 11.89
C GLY A 77 3.91 20.51 11.88
N GLU A 78 4.12 19.34 12.51
CA GLU A 78 5.41 18.67 12.57
C GLU A 78 5.40 17.35 11.79
N TRP A 79 6.48 17.08 11.06
CA TRP A 79 6.67 15.78 10.44
C TRP A 79 7.20 14.78 11.45
N LYS A 80 6.51 13.65 11.58
CA LYS A 80 6.91 12.54 12.45
C LYS A 80 6.78 11.23 11.69
N LEU A 81 7.76 10.35 11.87
CA LEU A 81 7.66 8.96 11.42
C LEU A 81 6.66 8.23 12.33
N ARG A 82 5.58 7.72 11.76
CA ARG A 82 4.53 7.02 12.52
C ARG A 82 3.89 5.91 11.69
N PRO A 83 3.20 4.95 12.33
CA PRO A 83 2.34 4.00 11.64
C PRO A 83 1.24 4.73 10.85
N ALA A 84 1.29 4.63 9.52
CA ALA A 84 0.23 5.01 8.62
C ALA A 84 -0.59 3.77 8.25
N PRO A 85 -1.95 3.84 8.26
CA PRO A 85 -2.79 2.71 7.87
C PRO A 85 -2.64 2.43 6.37
N ILE A 86 -2.54 1.15 6.02
CA ILE A 86 -2.39 0.66 4.65
C ILE A 86 -3.38 -0.48 4.46
N ALA A 87 -4.08 -0.51 3.33
CA ALA A 87 -4.89 -1.66 2.92
C ALA A 87 -4.21 -2.38 1.75
N ILE A 88 -4.10 -3.70 1.85
CA ILE A 88 -3.57 -4.56 0.79
C ILE A 88 -4.66 -5.54 0.39
N TRP A 89 -5.07 -5.47 -0.87
CA TRP A 89 -6.13 -6.29 -1.42
C TRP A 89 -5.56 -7.35 -2.36
N CYS A 90 -6.17 -8.53 -2.33
CA CYS A 90 -6.00 -9.55 -3.35
C CYS A 90 -7.36 -10.04 -3.86
N TYR A 91 -7.65 -9.78 -5.12
CA TYR A 91 -8.93 -10.11 -5.75
C TYR A 91 -8.86 -11.43 -6.50
N GLY A 92 -9.90 -12.25 -6.29
CA GLY A 92 -10.17 -13.43 -7.10
C GLY A 92 -10.47 -13.04 -8.55
N PRO A 93 -10.16 -13.90 -9.54
CA PRO A 93 -10.35 -13.60 -10.95
C PRO A 93 -11.81 -13.35 -11.37
N LEU A 94 -12.79 -13.76 -10.56
CA LEU A 94 -14.21 -13.51 -10.76
C LEU A 94 -14.79 -12.50 -9.74
N PHE A 95 -13.97 -12.01 -8.80
CA PHE A 95 -14.38 -10.97 -7.87
C PHE A 95 -14.31 -9.60 -8.59
N PRO A 96 -15.32 -8.73 -8.44
CA PRO A 96 -15.31 -7.41 -9.07
C PRO A 96 -14.22 -6.52 -8.45
N SER A 97 -13.24 -6.11 -9.26
CA SER A 97 -12.29 -5.06 -8.92
C SER A 97 -12.44 -3.88 -9.87
N GLU A 98 -12.14 -2.67 -9.38
CA GLU A 98 -12.42 -1.42 -10.09
C GLU A 98 -11.68 -1.30 -11.43
N TYR A 99 -10.44 -1.80 -11.49
CA TYR A 99 -9.58 -1.71 -12.67
C TYR A 99 -9.21 -3.09 -13.24
N GLY A 100 -9.86 -4.17 -12.76
CA GLY A 100 -9.54 -5.55 -13.14
C GLY A 100 -8.21 -6.06 -12.57
N GLU A 101 -7.71 -5.41 -11.51
CA GLU A 101 -6.47 -5.78 -10.84
C GLU A 101 -6.64 -7.00 -9.93
N GLN A 102 -5.56 -7.76 -9.74
CA GLN A 102 -5.51 -8.90 -8.81
C GLN A 102 -4.91 -8.52 -7.45
N LEU A 103 -4.11 -7.46 -7.40
CA LEU A 103 -3.49 -6.93 -6.21
C LEU A 103 -3.63 -5.41 -6.23
N ARG A 104 -4.02 -4.83 -5.09
CA ARG A 104 -4.11 -3.38 -4.89
C ARG A 104 -3.49 -3.04 -3.55
N PHE A 105 -2.73 -1.95 -3.51
CA PHE A 105 -2.19 -1.37 -2.29
C PHE A 105 -2.73 0.05 -2.17
N GLU A 106 -3.29 0.37 -1.02
CA GLU A 106 -3.82 1.69 -0.71
C GLU A 106 -2.93 2.33 0.36
N PHE A 107 -2.10 3.28 -0.07
CA PHE A 107 -1.08 3.91 0.78
C PHE A 107 -1.57 5.13 1.57
N GLY A 108 -2.88 5.42 1.51
CA GLY A 108 -3.51 6.56 2.17
C GLY A 108 -3.38 7.87 1.39
N LEU A 109 -3.25 8.98 2.11
CA LEU A 109 -3.36 10.32 1.55
C LEU A 109 -2.22 10.67 0.60
N GLU A 110 -2.58 11.25 -0.54
CA GLU A 110 -1.62 11.71 -1.55
C GLU A 110 -0.60 12.70 -0.98
N THR A 111 -1.00 13.55 -0.03
CA THR A 111 -0.15 14.59 0.58
C THR A 111 1.07 14.03 1.33
N LEU A 112 1.10 12.73 1.62
CA LEU A 112 2.27 12.04 2.16
C LEU A 112 3.39 11.86 1.13
N PHE A 113 3.06 11.91 -0.16
CA PHE A 113 3.96 11.67 -1.28
C PHE A 113 4.08 12.87 -2.23
N LEU A 114 2.99 13.62 -2.40
CA LEU A 114 2.92 14.82 -3.22
C LEU A 114 2.36 15.99 -2.41
N PRO A 115 3.21 16.93 -1.95
CA PRO A 115 2.73 18.12 -1.29
C PRO A 115 1.99 19.02 -2.31
N GLY A 116 1.00 19.78 -1.83
CA GLY A 116 0.32 20.79 -2.64
C GLY A 116 1.28 21.87 -3.15
N GLU A 117 0.86 22.61 -4.18
CA GLU A 117 1.70 23.64 -4.82
C GLU A 117 2.15 24.74 -3.85
N ASP A 118 1.29 25.07 -2.87
CA ASP A 118 1.54 26.09 -1.85
C ASP A 118 2.35 25.58 -0.64
N TYR A 119 2.84 24.34 -0.68
CA TYR A 119 3.60 23.77 0.44
C TYR A 119 5.02 24.33 0.51
N ASP A 120 5.31 25.06 1.59
CA ASP A 120 6.59 25.71 1.87
C ASP A 120 7.44 25.02 2.95
N GLY A 121 6.93 23.93 3.53
CA GLY A 121 7.60 23.18 4.59
C GLY A 121 8.74 22.26 4.11
N PRO A 122 9.33 21.48 5.03
CA PRO A 122 10.47 20.62 4.70
C PRO A 122 10.09 19.47 3.75
N LEU A 123 10.85 19.32 2.68
CA LEU A 123 10.63 18.28 1.65
C LEU A 123 11.32 16.95 1.96
N ALA A 124 12.23 16.91 2.94
CA ALA A 124 12.98 15.70 3.28
C ALA A 124 12.09 14.51 3.74
N PRO A 125 11.04 14.71 4.57
CA PRO A 125 10.14 13.62 4.97
C PRO A 125 9.37 13.03 3.78
N ILE A 126 8.88 13.89 2.90
CA ILE A 126 8.18 13.49 1.66
C ILE A 126 9.10 12.68 0.76
N ARG A 127 10.35 13.14 0.56
CA ARG A 127 11.35 12.39 -0.21
C ARG A 127 11.56 10.98 0.36
N HIS A 128 11.62 10.85 1.69
CA HIS A 128 11.78 9.55 2.33
C HIS A 128 10.59 8.62 2.03
N ASN A 129 9.36 9.14 2.09
CA ASN A 129 8.17 8.38 1.72
C ASN A 129 8.20 7.94 0.26
N ILE A 130 8.53 8.85 -0.68
CA ILE A 130 8.63 8.53 -2.11
C ILE A 130 9.69 7.43 -2.33
N ARG A 131 10.89 7.57 -1.76
CA ARG A 131 11.95 6.55 -1.91
C ARG A 131 11.52 5.20 -1.34
N SER A 132 10.85 5.20 -0.20
CA SER A 132 10.36 3.96 0.43
C SER A 132 9.28 3.29 -0.41
N LEU A 133 8.38 4.07 -1.02
CA LEU A 133 7.38 3.59 -1.98
C LEU A 133 8.03 3.01 -3.24
N LEU A 134 8.99 3.71 -3.83
CA LEU A 134 9.70 3.23 -5.02
C LEU A 134 10.47 1.93 -4.74
N HIS A 135 11.13 1.82 -3.58
CA HIS A 135 11.78 0.57 -3.19
C HIS A 135 10.79 -0.59 -3.04
N LEU A 136 9.63 -0.37 -2.41
CA LEU A 136 8.60 -1.40 -2.32
C LEU A 136 8.10 -1.82 -3.71
N VAL A 137 7.88 -0.85 -4.61
CA VAL A 137 7.48 -1.13 -5.99
C VAL A 137 8.55 -1.97 -6.70
N ASP A 138 9.81 -1.58 -6.62
CA ASP A 138 10.93 -2.32 -7.24
C ASP A 138 11.04 -3.77 -6.69
N ASP A 139 10.87 -3.95 -5.38
CA ASP A 139 10.90 -5.27 -4.73
C ASP A 139 9.72 -6.15 -5.16
N LEU A 140 8.53 -5.57 -5.29
CA LEU A 140 7.35 -6.26 -5.81
C LEU A 140 7.53 -6.60 -7.28
N ASP A 141 8.14 -5.72 -8.05
CA ASP A 141 8.38 -5.88 -9.48
C ASP A 141 9.32 -7.04 -9.78
N GLY A 142 10.36 -7.20 -8.98
CA GLY A 142 11.28 -8.35 -9.09
C GLY A 142 10.64 -9.69 -8.73
N ALA A 143 9.49 -9.69 -8.06
CA ALA A 143 8.90 -10.89 -7.48
C ALA A 143 7.54 -11.30 -8.04
N LEU A 144 6.83 -10.35 -8.64
CA LEU A 144 5.49 -10.52 -9.17
C LEU A 144 5.52 -10.28 -10.69
N PRO A 145 5.25 -11.30 -11.52
CA PRO A 145 5.10 -11.11 -12.96
C PRO A 145 3.78 -10.38 -13.23
N ALA A 146 3.80 -9.05 -13.16
CA ALA A 146 2.64 -8.22 -13.41
C ALA A 146 2.48 -7.96 -14.91
N GLU A 147 1.30 -8.25 -15.47
CA GLU A 147 0.97 -7.93 -16.87
C GLU A 147 0.74 -6.43 -17.08
N LYS A 148 0.15 -5.77 -16.07
CA LYS A 148 -0.15 -4.34 -16.07
C LYS A 148 0.08 -3.76 -14.67
N ARG A 149 0.47 -2.48 -14.63
CA ARG A 149 0.70 -1.73 -13.40
C ARG A 149 0.07 -0.37 -13.52
N LEU A 150 -0.58 0.04 -12.44
CA LEU A 150 -1.22 1.34 -12.32
C LEU A 150 -0.82 1.94 -10.98
N LEU A 151 -0.24 3.13 -11.04
CA LEU A 151 -0.02 3.98 -9.88
C LEU A 151 -0.98 5.17 -10.02
N TRP A 152 -1.86 5.36 -9.04
CA TRP A 152 -2.99 6.27 -9.13
C TRP A 152 -3.17 7.06 -7.82
N SER A 153 -3.77 8.25 -7.93
CA SER A 153 -4.23 9.09 -6.83
C SER A 153 -5.60 9.71 -7.15
N GLU A 154 -6.38 10.04 -6.11
CA GLU A 154 -7.74 10.61 -6.23
C GLU A 154 -7.79 11.92 -7.03
N SER A 155 -6.73 12.72 -7.00
CA SER A 155 -6.60 13.97 -7.77
C SER A 155 -6.54 13.76 -9.30
N GLY A 156 -6.44 12.52 -9.77
CA GLY A 156 -6.46 12.18 -11.19
C GLY A 156 -5.15 12.49 -11.93
N GLY A 157 -5.16 12.20 -13.24
CA GLY A 157 -4.01 12.34 -14.12
C GLY A 157 -2.98 11.21 -14.00
N ASN A 158 -1.81 11.38 -14.61
CA ASN A 158 -0.73 10.40 -14.54
C ASN A 158 0.08 10.59 -13.25
N PHE A 159 -0.41 10.00 -12.15
CA PHE A 159 0.21 10.12 -10.83
C PHE A 159 1.67 9.65 -10.81
N ALA A 160 2.03 8.64 -11.62
CA ALA A 160 3.42 8.20 -11.75
C ALA A 160 4.35 9.31 -12.28
N GLU A 161 3.94 10.06 -13.32
CA GLU A 161 4.74 11.19 -13.80
C GLU A 161 4.81 12.30 -12.77
N ARG A 162 3.69 12.64 -12.12
CA ARG A 162 3.65 13.67 -11.06
C ARG A 162 4.59 13.32 -9.90
N LEU A 163 4.64 12.05 -9.52
CA LEU A 163 5.56 11.55 -8.49
C LEU A 163 7.03 11.70 -8.92
N ARG A 164 7.35 11.36 -10.18
CA ARG A 164 8.71 11.54 -10.73
C ARG A 164 9.12 13.01 -10.81
N GLU A 165 8.23 13.87 -11.27
CA GLU A 165 8.45 15.33 -11.34
C GLU A 165 8.67 15.93 -9.96
N ALA A 166 7.84 15.54 -8.98
CA ALA A 166 8.00 15.97 -7.60
C ALA A 166 9.33 15.50 -7.03
N PHE A 167 9.69 14.24 -7.25
CA PHE A 167 10.98 13.70 -6.82
C PHE A 167 12.16 14.46 -7.45
N ALA A 168 12.15 14.68 -8.76
CA ALA A 168 13.19 15.44 -9.46
C ALA A 168 13.31 16.89 -8.96
N ARG A 169 12.17 17.57 -8.70
CA ARG A 169 12.14 18.92 -8.13
C ARG A 169 12.75 18.95 -6.72
N ILE A 170 12.44 17.95 -5.90
CA ILE A 170 12.98 17.84 -4.54
C ILE A 170 14.50 17.62 -4.59
N GLU A 171 15.01 16.79 -5.51
CA GLU A 171 16.45 16.58 -5.70
C GLU A 171 17.16 17.85 -6.18
N ALA A 172 16.58 18.60 -7.14
CA ALA A 172 17.17 19.81 -7.69
C ALA A 172 17.32 20.95 -6.65
N LYS A 173 16.35 21.09 -5.73
CA LYS A 173 16.42 22.08 -4.63
C LYS A 173 17.55 21.80 -3.63
N GLN A 174 18.10 20.58 -3.59
CA GLN A 174 19.21 20.23 -2.71
C GLN A 174 20.59 20.42 -3.33
N GLY A 175 20.70 20.41 -4.66
CA GLY A 175 21.97 20.69 -5.36
C GLY A 175 22.30 22.17 -5.51
N SER A 176 21.42 23.07 -5.04
CA SER A 176 21.53 24.53 -5.18
C SER A 176 21.83 25.25 -3.85
N GLY A 177 22.19 24.53 -2.79
CA GLY A 177 22.58 25.05 -1.48
C GLY A 177 23.84 24.38 -0.96
#